data_AF-A0A0H3C6M1-F1
#
_entry.id   AF-A0A0H3C6M1-F1
#
_cell.length_a   1.000
_cell.length_b   1.000
_cell.length_c   1.000
_cell.angle_alpha   90.00
_cell.angle_beta   90.00
_cell.angle_gamma   90.00
#
_symmetry.space_group_name_H-M   'P 1'
#
loop_
_entity.id
_entity.type
_entity.pdbx_description
1 polymer ?
#
loop_
_entity_poly.entity_id
_entity_poly.type
_entity_poly.pdbx_seq_one_letter_code
_entity_poly.pdbx_strand_id
1 'polypeptide(L)'
;MEKPAMSDPESRSTPPDLRLVTKSDCDHGDHHLAIDVLRALRQLERRIRTGHLDPVNIRDVQQLAALGLAQHGRGGWRPTAEGLAYLERCKSDKALGPQGFA
;
A
#
# COMPACT_ATOMS: atom_id res chain seq x y z
N MET A 1 -62.59 -12.02 -7.87
CA MET A 1 -61.33 -12.58 -8.41
C MET A 1 -60.29 -11.49 -8.24
N GLU A 2 -59.69 -11.42 -7.04
CA GLU A 2 -58.76 -10.35 -6.67
C GLU A 2 -57.39 -10.99 -6.43
N LYS A 3 -56.37 -10.51 -7.16
CA LYS A 3 -54.99 -10.99 -7.10
C LYS A 3 -54.31 -10.45 -5.84
N PRO A 4 -53.49 -11.25 -5.12
CA PRO A 4 -52.67 -10.76 -4.02
C PRO A 4 -51.45 -10.01 -4.58
N ALA A 5 -51.25 -8.77 -4.13
CA ALA A 5 -50.01 -8.02 -4.34
C ALA A 5 -48.95 -8.54 -3.37
N MET A 6 -48.14 -9.50 -3.82
CA MET A 6 -46.80 -9.73 -3.29
C MET A 6 -45.88 -8.77 -4.02
N SER A 7 -45.28 -7.82 -3.31
CA SER A 7 -44.11 -7.09 -3.81
C SER A 7 -43.18 -6.77 -2.65
N ASP A 8 -41.93 -7.12 -2.90
CA ASP A 8 -40.85 -7.43 -1.97
C ASP A 8 -40.50 -6.34 -0.95
N PRO A 9 -39.99 -6.75 0.23
CA PRO A 9 -39.21 -5.84 1.05
C PRO A 9 -37.93 -5.47 0.26
N GLU A 10 -37.82 -4.21 -0.16
CA GLU A 10 -36.56 -3.60 -0.56
C GLU A 10 -35.58 -3.65 0.62
N SER A 11 -34.99 -4.82 0.85
CA SER A 11 -33.69 -4.97 1.50
C SER A 11 -32.67 -4.37 0.56
N ARG A 12 -32.62 -3.04 0.51
CA ARG A 12 -31.46 -2.31 0.02
C ARG A 12 -30.32 -2.63 0.97
N SER A 13 -29.65 -3.74 0.72
CA SER A 13 -28.31 -4.01 1.22
C SER A 13 -27.39 -2.97 0.61
N THR A 14 -27.36 -1.78 1.22
CA THR A 14 -26.33 -0.78 0.99
C THR A 14 -25.00 -1.49 1.25
N PRO A 15 -24.10 -1.63 0.25
CA PRO A 15 -22.79 -2.19 0.52
C PRO A 15 -22.10 -1.29 1.56
N PRO A 16 -21.30 -1.88 2.46
CA PRO A 16 -20.63 -1.12 3.49
C PRO A 16 -19.80 -0.02 2.84
N ASP A 17 -20.11 1.21 3.25
CA ASP A 17 -19.40 2.44 2.97
C ASP A 17 -17.89 2.17 3.09
N LEU A 18 -17.22 2.02 1.94
CA LEU A 18 -15.78 1.87 1.84
C LEU A 18 -15.18 3.22 2.21
N ARG A 19 -15.10 3.48 3.52
CA ARG A 19 -14.40 4.63 4.07
C ARG A 19 -12.96 4.54 3.61
N LEU A 20 -12.65 5.33 2.59
CA LEU A 20 -11.30 5.56 2.09
C LEU A 20 -10.51 6.16 3.25
N VAL A 21 -9.85 5.30 4.02
CA VAL A 21 -8.90 5.75 5.04
C VAL A 21 -7.72 6.32 4.26
N THR A 22 -7.74 7.62 4.02
CA THR A 22 -6.59 8.42 3.58
C THR A 22 -5.55 8.37 4.70
N LYS A 23 -4.84 7.25 4.79
CA LYS A 23 -3.75 7.06 5.73
C LYS A 23 -2.55 7.80 5.21
N SER A 24 -2.49 9.07 5.63
CA SER A 24 -1.33 9.94 5.72
C SER A 24 -0.50 10.02 4.47
N ASP A 25 -0.78 11.08 3.70
CA ASP A 25 0.19 11.80 2.88
C ASP A 25 1.56 11.65 3.53
N CYS A 26 2.37 10.76 2.95
CA CYS A 26 3.79 10.94 3.11
C CYS A 26 4.03 12.07 2.11
N ASP A 27 4.38 13.24 2.65
CA ASP A 27 5.04 14.33 1.95
C ASP A 27 6.50 14.34 2.45
N HIS A 28 7.42 14.88 1.62
CA HIS A 28 8.82 15.27 1.90
C HIS A 28 9.95 14.50 1.15
N GLY A 29 10.15 14.90 -0.11
CA GLY A 29 11.37 14.68 -0.91
C GLY A 29 11.08 14.46 -2.41
N ASP A 30 11.92 14.99 -3.32
CA ASP A 30 11.67 15.17 -4.77
C ASP A 30 11.12 13.98 -5.58
N HIS A 31 11.12 12.76 -5.02
CA HIS A 31 10.43 11.59 -5.56
C HIS A 31 9.64 10.88 -4.46
N HIS A 32 8.51 11.47 -4.07
CA HIS A 32 7.64 10.90 -3.07
C HIS A 32 6.82 9.75 -3.65
N LEU A 33 7.01 8.55 -3.09
CA LEU A 33 6.19 7.40 -3.42
C LEU A 33 4.80 7.59 -2.83
N ALA A 34 3.77 7.31 -3.61
CA ALA A 34 2.43 7.13 -3.07
C ALA A 34 2.46 6.07 -1.94
N ILE A 35 1.62 6.24 -0.92
CA ILE A 35 1.60 5.40 0.28
C ILE A 35 1.49 3.91 -0.05
N ASP A 36 0.65 3.56 -1.03
CA ASP A 36 0.47 2.18 -1.47
C ASP A 36 1.73 1.60 -2.12
N VAL A 37 2.46 2.43 -2.87
CA VAL A 37 3.74 2.07 -3.50
C VAL A 37 4.84 1.88 -2.46
N LEU A 38 4.89 2.75 -1.45
CA LEU A 38 5.78 2.59 -0.30
C LEU A 38 5.42 1.33 0.52
N ARG A 39 4.12 1.04 0.69
CA ARG A 39 3.65 -0.15 1.38
C ARG A 39 4.07 -1.41 0.63
N ALA A 40 3.90 -1.44 -0.69
CA ALA A 40 4.35 -2.55 -1.52
C ALA A 40 5.87 -2.79 -1.35
N LEU A 41 6.68 -1.73 -1.33
CA LEU A 41 8.13 -1.83 -1.11
C LEU A 41 8.47 -2.43 0.27
N ARG A 42 7.74 -2.03 1.33
CA ARG A 42 7.89 -2.61 2.67
C ARG A 42 7.47 -4.08 2.73
N GLN A 43 6.43 -4.47 2.02
CA GLN A 43 6.00 -5.87 1.93
C GLN A 43 7.06 -6.73 1.24
N LEU A 44 7.69 -6.21 0.18
CA LEU A 44 8.81 -6.87 -0.49
C LEU A 44 10.04 -7.01 0.43
N GLU A 45 10.39 -5.97 1.20
CA GLU A 45 11.46 -6.04 2.22
C GLU A 45 11.14 -7.09 3.30
N ARG A 46 9.92 -7.08 3.84
CA ARG A 46 9.52 -8.07 4.85
C ARG A 46 9.60 -9.48 4.30
N ARG A 47 9.15 -9.70 3.07
CA ARG A 47 9.19 -11.00 2.41
C ARG A 47 10.62 -11.55 2.32
N ILE A 48 11.62 -10.73 2.01
CA ILE A 48 13.01 -11.21 1.96
C ILE A 48 13.59 -11.47 3.35
N ARG A 49 13.13 -10.74 4.38
CA ARG A 49 13.63 -10.86 5.75
C ARG A 49 12.99 -12.01 6.53
N THR A 50 11.68 -12.24 6.36
CA THR A 50 10.91 -13.22 7.15
C THR A 50 10.46 -14.43 6.33
N GLY A 51 10.58 -14.38 5.00
CA GLY A 51 10.03 -15.39 4.10
C GLY A 51 8.50 -15.33 3.96
N HIS A 52 7.82 -14.40 4.66
CA HIS A 52 6.37 -14.29 4.62
C HIS A 52 5.88 -13.70 3.29
N LEU A 53 4.93 -14.39 2.65
CA LEU A 53 4.33 -13.96 1.40
C LEU A 53 3.13 -13.05 1.70
N ASP A 54 3.41 -11.76 1.86
CA ASP A 54 2.33 -10.77 1.87
C ASP A 54 1.84 -10.53 0.42
N PRO A 55 0.52 -10.48 0.18
CA PRO A 55 -0.01 -10.09 -1.11
C PRO A 55 0.36 -8.63 -1.39
N VAL A 56 0.96 -8.41 -2.55
CA VAL A 56 1.34 -7.10 -3.08
C VAL A 56 0.52 -6.79 -4.31
N ASN A 57 0.09 -5.54 -4.47
CA ASN A 57 -0.58 -5.11 -5.68
C ASN A 57 0.44 -5.03 -6.82
N ILE A 58 0.17 -5.73 -7.92
CA ILE A 58 1.08 -5.80 -9.06
C ILE A 58 1.36 -4.43 -9.68
N ARG A 59 0.38 -3.52 -9.66
CA ARG A 59 0.53 -2.16 -10.20
C ARG A 59 1.57 -1.37 -9.43
N ASP A 60 1.49 -1.43 -8.11
CA ASP A 60 2.40 -0.69 -7.21
C ASP A 60 3.83 -1.23 -7.36
N VAL A 61 3.99 -2.54 -7.52
CA VAL A 61 5.30 -3.15 -7.72
C VAL A 61 5.88 -2.86 -9.11
N GLN A 62 5.04 -2.78 -10.15
CA GLN A 62 5.48 -2.31 -11.47
C GLN A 62 5.94 -0.84 -11.43
N GLN A 63 5.28 0.01 -10.64
CA GLN A 63 5.73 1.39 -10.43
C GLN A 63 7.08 1.43 -9.70
N LEU A 64 7.26 0.62 -8.66
CA LEU A 64 8.58 0.48 -8.02
C LEU A 64 9.66 0.03 -9.00
N ALA A 65 9.32 -0.86 -9.95
CA ALA A 65 10.25 -1.32 -10.97
C ALA A 65 10.63 -0.22 -11.96
N ALA A 66 9.65 0.59 -12.38
CA ALA A 66 9.88 1.75 -13.23
C ALA A 66 10.81 2.79 -12.56
N LEU A 67 10.79 2.86 -11.22
CA LEU A 67 11.65 3.71 -10.41
C LEU A 67 13.00 3.05 -10.03
N GLY A 68 13.25 1.81 -10.47
CA GLY A 68 14.47 1.06 -10.11
C GLY A 68 14.53 0.60 -8.65
N LEU A 69 13.42 0.67 -7.91
CA LEU A 69 13.31 0.29 -6.49
C LEU A 69 12.91 -1.18 -6.29
N ALA A 70 12.36 -1.82 -7.33
CA ALA A 70 12.04 -3.24 -7.33
C ALA A 70 12.44 -3.90 -8.65
N GLN A 71 12.62 -5.23 -8.62
CA GLN A 71 12.92 -6.02 -9.80
C GLN A 71 12.16 -7.36 -9.78
N HIS A 72 11.81 -7.86 -10.97
CA HIS A 72 11.17 -9.16 -11.13
C HIS A 72 12.21 -10.20 -11.57
N GLY A 73 12.31 -11.32 -10.85
CA GLY A 73 13.21 -12.42 -11.20
C GLY A 73 12.54 -13.79 -11.04
N ARG A 74 13.33 -14.88 -11.09
CA ARG A 74 12.83 -16.26 -10.97
C ARG A 74 12.07 -16.57 -9.67
N GLY A 75 12.24 -15.75 -8.63
CA GLY A 75 11.53 -15.86 -7.36
C GLY A 75 10.38 -14.87 -7.17
N GLY A 76 9.95 -14.21 -8.26
CA GLY A 76 9.00 -13.11 -8.23
C GLY A 76 9.67 -11.78 -7.92
N TRP A 77 8.86 -10.82 -7.45
CA TRP A 77 9.29 -9.47 -7.12
C TRP A 77 10.18 -9.40 -5.89
N ARG A 78 11.22 -8.58 -5.96
CA ARG A 78 12.18 -8.30 -4.89
C ARG A 78 12.55 -6.82 -4.87
N PRO A 79 12.85 -6.23 -3.70
CA PRO A 79 13.37 -4.87 -3.65
C PRO A 79 14.81 -4.85 -4.21
N THR A 80 15.21 -3.75 -4.82
CA THR A 80 16.62 -3.49 -5.19
C THR A 80 17.38 -2.90 -4.00
N ALA A 81 18.70 -2.76 -4.13
CA ALA A 81 19.51 -2.06 -3.11
C ALA A 81 19.02 -0.61 -2.91
N GLU A 82 18.70 0.10 -4.01
CA GLU A 82 18.12 1.44 -3.96
C GLU A 82 16.76 1.46 -3.25
N GLY A 83 15.89 0.47 -3.52
CA GLY A 83 14.62 0.31 -2.81
C GLY A 83 14.80 0.15 -1.30
N LEU A 84 15.81 -0.61 -0.86
CA LEU A 84 16.11 -0.76 0.56
C LEU A 84 16.70 0.52 1.17
N ALA A 85 17.61 1.19 0.46
CA ALA A 85 18.18 2.47 0.89
C ALA A 85 17.10 3.55 1.02
N TYR A 86 16.11 3.57 0.13
CA TYR A 86 14.95 4.44 0.21
C TYR A 86 14.15 4.17 1.49
N LEU A 87 13.88 2.91 1.83
CA LEU A 87 13.18 2.57 3.08
C LEU A 87 13.94 3.02 4.33
N GLU A 88 15.26 2.87 4.35
CA GLU A 88 16.09 3.34 5.47
C GLU A 88 16.05 4.87 5.60
N ARG A 89 16.11 5.59 4.47
CA ARG A 89 15.95 7.06 4.47
C ARG A 89 14.59 7.46 5.05
N CYS A 90 13.51 6.82 4.64
CA CYS A 90 12.18 7.09 5.18
C CYS A 90 12.06 6.78 6.68
N LYS A 91 12.79 5.78 7.20
CA LYS A 91 12.82 5.47 8.64
C LYS A 91 13.60 6.53 9.42
N SER A 92 14.74 6.97 8.90
CA SER A 92 15.55 8.03 9.51
C SER A 92 14.83 9.37 9.52
N ASP A 93 14.10 9.69 8.44
CA ASP A 93 13.27 10.88 8.35
C ASP A 93 12.09 10.82 9.35
N LYS A 94 11.41 9.67 9.44
CA LYS A 94 10.40 9.41 10.49
C LYS A 94 10.96 9.53 11.91
N ALA A 95 12.22 9.13 12.12
CA ALA A 95 12.89 9.25 13.42
C ALA A 95 13.28 10.70 13.76
N LEU A 96 13.34 11.58 12.77
CA LEU A 96 13.63 13.01 12.91
C LEU A 96 12.37 13.89 13.08
N GLY A 97 11.17 13.30 13.14
CA GLY A 97 9.91 14.01 13.42
C GLY A 97 9.62 14.21 14.93
N PRO A 98 8.83 15.23 15.27
CA PRO A 98 9.25 16.38 16.08
C PRO A 98 9.54 16.00 17.55
N GLN A 99 10.80 15.77 17.89
CA GLN A 99 11.26 15.91 19.28
C GLN A 99 12.00 17.23 19.42
N GLY A 100 11.23 18.32 19.36
CA GLY A 100 11.68 19.67 19.63
C GLY A 100 10.46 20.47 20.08
N PHE A 101 10.55 21.06 21.27
CA PHE A 101 9.52 21.80 22.01
C PHE A 101 8.66 20.97 22.98
N ALA A 102 9.21 20.67 24.14
CA ALA A 102 8.57 20.90 25.45
C ALA A 102 9.67 21.17 26.49
#